data_AF-A0A2W6CHT4-F1
#
_entry.id   AF-A0A2W6CHT4-F1
#
_cell.length_a   1.000
_cell.length_b   1.000
_cell.length_c   1.000
_cell.angle_alpha   90.00
_cell.angle_beta   90.00
_cell.angle_gamma   90.00
#
_symmetry.space_group_name_H-M   'P 1'
#
loop_
_entity.id
_entity.type
_entity.pdbx_description
1 polymer ?
#
loop_
_entity_poly.entity_id
_entity_poly.type
_entity_poly.pdbx_seq_one_letter_code
_entity_poly.pdbx_strand_id
1 'polypeptide(L)'
;AEAEAELGYRVVHSDDQAVVICPFWSGVPFEMLIIPRVHGPHLHRSSPADLAGVGHAVRTAVGQLRQRLGDVAYNLVFHSAPYRPSGAFHWHAHIWPKITTLAGFELGTGVFINIVPPEQAAEELRAVSPASPVPVAAPSAPAPAPT
;
A
#
# COMPACT_ATOMS: atom_id res chain seq x y z
N ALA A 1 3.42 -13.50 -0.90
CA ALA A 1 3.64 -12.86 0.40
C ALA A 1 4.67 -13.66 1.20
N GLU A 2 4.44 -14.96 1.42
CA GLU A 2 5.37 -15.81 2.20
C GLU A 2 6.77 -15.90 1.57
N ALA A 3 6.89 -16.19 0.26
CA ALA A 3 8.18 -16.20 -0.42
C ALA A 3 8.94 -14.87 -0.36
N GLU A 4 8.23 -13.74 -0.37
CA GLU A 4 8.82 -12.41 -0.23
C GLU A 4 9.28 -12.13 1.20
N ALA A 5 8.51 -12.59 2.18
CA ALA A 5 8.85 -12.50 3.59
C ALA A 5 10.07 -13.36 3.94
N GLU A 6 10.22 -14.53 3.31
CA GLU A 6 11.37 -15.41 3.47
C GLU A 6 12.66 -14.82 2.87
N LEU A 7 12.55 -14.13 1.74
CA LEU A 7 13.69 -13.45 1.10
C LEU A 7 14.05 -12.13 1.79
N GLY A 8 13.08 -11.40 2.31
CA GLY A 8 13.29 -10.23 3.19
C GLY A 8 13.83 -8.96 2.54
N TYR A 9 14.36 -9.00 1.30
CA TYR A 9 14.96 -7.82 0.65
C TYR A 9 13.92 -6.78 0.20
N ARG A 10 12.67 -7.18 -0.02
CA ARG A 10 11.57 -6.31 -0.49
C ARG A 10 10.50 -6.01 0.55
N VAL A 11 10.68 -6.50 1.78
CA VAL A 11 9.75 -6.24 2.89
C VAL A 11 10.03 -4.85 3.46
N VAL A 12 8.98 -4.03 3.59
CA VAL A 12 9.04 -2.70 4.21
C VAL A 12 8.61 -2.75 5.68
N HIS A 13 7.55 -3.49 5.96
CA HIS A 13 6.98 -3.68 7.30
C HIS A 13 6.29 -5.04 7.39
N SER A 14 6.29 -5.66 8.55
CA SER A 14 5.69 -6.98 8.78
C SER A 14 5.28 -7.09 10.25
N ASP A 15 4.00 -7.32 10.50
CA ASP A 15 3.44 -7.58 11.84
C ASP A 15 2.49 -8.78 11.78
N ASP A 16 1.80 -9.12 12.88
CA ASP A 16 0.90 -10.28 12.93
C ASP A 16 -0.35 -10.17 12.06
N GLN A 17 -0.68 -8.98 11.55
CA GLN A 17 -1.93 -8.72 10.83
C GLN A 17 -1.70 -8.51 9.33
N ALA A 18 -0.59 -7.88 8.94
CA ALA A 18 -0.29 -7.58 7.55
C ALA A 18 1.21 -7.55 7.25
N VAL A 19 1.53 -7.67 5.96
CA VAL A 19 2.87 -7.42 5.43
C VAL A 19 2.80 -6.31 4.39
N VAL A 20 3.79 -5.42 4.40
CA VAL A 20 4.00 -4.38 3.41
C VAL A 20 5.27 -4.71 2.65
N ILE A 21 5.18 -4.80 1.33
CA ILE A 21 6.32 -5.06 0.45
C ILE A 21 6.41 -4.01 -0.66
N CYS A 22 7.58 -3.84 -1.25
CA CYS A 22 7.71 -3.29 -2.60
C CYS A 22 7.63 -4.44 -3.60
N PRO A 23 6.57 -4.55 -4.43
CA PRO A 23 6.41 -5.67 -5.35
C PRO A 23 7.61 -5.83 -6.27
N PHE A 24 8.02 -7.07 -6.56
CA PHE A 24 9.03 -7.35 -7.60
C PHE A 24 8.67 -6.70 -8.95
N TRP A 25 7.37 -6.62 -9.26
CA TRP A 25 6.83 -6.02 -10.46
C TRP A 25 6.39 -4.56 -10.27
N SER A 26 7.03 -3.81 -9.37
CA SER A 26 6.68 -2.42 -9.10
C SER A 26 6.73 -1.59 -10.39
N GLY A 27 5.60 -1.00 -10.77
CA GLY A 27 5.45 -0.19 -11.97
C GLY A 27 5.77 1.28 -11.71
N VAL A 28 5.68 1.74 -10.47
CA VAL A 28 6.08 3.10 -10.07
C VAL A 28 7.10 3.05 -8.93
N PRO A 29 7.98 4.06 -8.81
CA PRO A 29 8.98 4.04 -7.76
C PRO A 29 8.32 4.20 -6.38
N PHE A 30 8.82 3.45 -5.40
CA PHE A 30 8.24 3.34 -4.06
C PHE A 30 6.79 2.82 -4.01
N GLU A 31 6.36 2.09 -5.04
CA GLU A 31 5.14 1.30 -4.96
C GLU A 31 5.19 0.35 -3.75
N MET A 32 4.11 0.33 -2.99
CA MET A 32 3.96 -0.58 -1.85
C MET A 32 2.67 -1.38 -1.99
N LEU A 33 2.76 -2.66 -1.63
CA LEU A 33 1.66 -3.60 -1.59
C LEU A 33 1.44 -4.06 -0.15
N ILE A 34 0.25 -3.79 0.37
CA ILE A 34 -0.20 -4.18 1.70
C ILE A 34 -1.07 -5.42 1.55
N ILE A 35 -0.65 -6.50 2.19
CA ILE A 35 -1.28 -7.82 2.10
C ILE A 35 -1.70 -8.24 3.52
N PRO A 36 -2.99 -8.51 3.77
CA PRO A 36 -3.43 -9.12 5.01
C PRO A 36 -2.78 -10.50 5.19
N ARG A 37 -2.53 -10.92 6.43
CA ARG A 37 -2.09 -12.31 6.68
C ARG A 37 -3.22 -13.32 6.52
N VAL A 38 -4.43 -12.92 6.93
CA VAL A 38 -5.61 -13.76 6.81
C VAL A 38 -6.05 -13.79 5.36
N HIS A 39 -5.96 -14.97 4.75
CA HIS A 39 -6.42 -15.17 3.38
C HIS A 39 -7.92 -14.93 3.25
N GLY A 40 -8.30 -14.01 2.38
CA GLY A 40 -9.69 -13.77 2.02
C GLY A 40 -9.81 -13.09 0.65
N PRO A 41 -10.83 -13.43 -0.15
CA PRO A 41 -11.03 -12.82 -1.45
C PRO A 41 -11.67 -11.43 -1.36
N HIS A 42 -12.37 -11.12 -0.27
CA HIS A 42 -13.21 -9.92 -0.18
C HIS A 42 -12.86 -9.05 1.03
N LEU A 43 -12.52 -7.80 0.78
CA LEU A 43 -12.28 -6.78 1.82
C LEU A 43 -13.49 -6.64 2.77
N HIS A 44 -14.70 -6.54 2.22
CA HIS A 44 -15.92 -6.31 2.99
C HIS A 44 -16.34 -7.48 3.90
N ARG A 45 -15.66 -8.63 3.79
CA ARG A 45 -15.91 -9.81 4.64
C ARG A 45 -14.81 -10.04 5.69
N SER A 46 -13.76 -9.22 5.68
CA SER A 46 -12.72 -9.28 6.70
C SER A 46 -13.26 -8.88 8.06
N SER A 47 -12.69 -9.43 9.13
CA SER A 47 -13.07 -9.05 10.48
C SER A 47 -12.65 -7.60 10.77
N PRO A 48 -13.32 -6.89 11.70
CA PRO A 48 -12.89 -5.57 12.13
C PRO A 48 -11.44 -5.53 12.64
N ALA A 49 -10.97 -6.61 13.26
CA ALA A 49 -9.59 -6.72 13.74
C ALA A 49 -8.59 -6.77 12.57
N ASP A 50 -8.86 -7.59 11.54
CA ASP A 50 -8.01 -7.66 10.34
C ASP A 50 -7.97 -6.31 9.61
N LEU A 51 -9.14 -5.65 9.49
CA LEU A 51 -9.24 -4.33 8.88
C LEU A 51 -8.45 -3.27 9.65
N ALA A 52 -8.51 -3.30 10.99
CA ALA A 52 -7.71 -2.41 11.82
C ALA A 52 -6.20 -2.67 11.64
N GLY A 53 -5.79 -3.95 11.56
CA GLY A 53 -4.41 -4.34 11.30
C GLY A 53 -3.89 -3.81 9.96
N VAL A 54 -4.67 -3.96 8.88
CA VAL A 54 -4.32 -3.38 7.57
C VAL A 54 -4.30 -1.85 7.62
N GLY A 55 -5.22 -1.23 8.37
CA GLY A 55 -5.21 0.21 8.61
C GLY A 55 -3.92 0.70 9.29
N HIS A 56 -3.42 -0.04 10.29
CA HIS A 56 -2.13 0.26 10.91
C HIS A 56 -0.97 0.10 9.92
N ALA A 57 -0.97 -0.97 9.10
CA ALA A 57 0.06 -1.17 8.07
C ALA A 57 0.07 -0.04 7.02
N VAL A 58 -1.09 0.42 6.57
CA VAL A 58 -1.22 1.58 5.66
C VAL A 58 -0.65 2.84 6.33
N ARG A 59 -0.98 3.09 7.59
CA ARG A 59 -0.48 4.24 8.35
C ARG A 59 1.05 4.23 8.47
N THR A 60 1.63 3.06 8.78
CA THR A 60 3.07 2.86 8.86
C THR A 60 3.73 3.13 7.50
N ALA A 61 3.22 2.53 6.43
CA ALA A 61 3.73 2.66 5.07
C ALA A 61 3.70 4.12 4.57
N VAL A 62 2.59 4.83 4.76
CA VAL A 62 2.49 6.26 4.40
C VAL A 62 3.42 7.11 5.26
N GLY A 63 3.60 6.78 6.54
CA GLY A 63 4.56 7.44 7.42
C GLY A 63 6.00 7.31 6.93
N GLN A 64 6.42 6.10 6.55
CA GLN A 64 7.74 5.82 5.98
C GLN A 64 7.92 6.52 4.63
N LEU A 65 6.92 6.47 3.75
CA LEU A 65 6.93 7.18 2.48
C LEU A 65 7.13 8.69 2.68
N ARG A 66 6.38 9.29 3.60
CA ARG A 66 6.47 10.73 3.91
C ARG A 66 7.82 11.12 4.48
N GLN A 67 8.40 10.30 5.35
CA GLN A 67 9.74 10.57 5.87
C GLN A 67 10.80 10.47 4.78
N ARG A 68 10.67 9.50 3.87
CA ARG A 68 11.66 9.27 2.82
C ARG A 68 11.57 10.31 1.70
N LEU A 69 10.36 10.68 1.28
CA LEU A 69 10.12 11.51 0.08
C LEU A 69 9.55 12.90 0.39
N GLY A 70 9.24 13.21 1.65
CA GLY A 70 8.55 14.44 2.03
C GLY A 70 7.04 14.38 1.76
N ASP A 71 6.44 15.55 1.55
CA ASP A 71 5.01 15.66 1.27
C ASP A 71 4.70 15.30 -0.18
N VAL A 72 4.43 14.01 -0.42
CA VAL A 72 4.15 13.47 -1.75
C VAL A 72 2.69 13.03 -1.86
N ALA A 73 2.04 13.37 -2.97
CA ALA A 73 0.73 12.83 -3.28
C ALA A 73 0.83 11.32 -3.57
N TYR A 74 -0.18 10.56 -3.14
CA TYR A 74 -0.26 9.12 -3.38
C TYR A 74 -1.71 8.70 -3.64
N ASN A 75 -1.88 7.58 -4.32
CA ASN A 75 -3.17 6.88 -4.39
C ASN A 75 -3.12 5.65 -3.49
N LEU A 76 -4.23 5.38 -2.77
CA LEU A 76 -4.46 4.13 -2.06
C LEU A 76 -5.58 3.38 -2.77
N VAL A 77 -5.28 2.18 -3.28
CA VAL A 77 -6.21 1.40 -4.12
C VAL A 77 -6.43 0.02 -3.52
N PHE A 78 -7.68 -0.32 -3.23
CA PHE A 78 -8.04 -1.65 -2.74
C PHE A 78 -8.44 -2.57 -3.89
N HIS A 79 -7.81 -3.73 -3.94
CA HIS A 79 -8.11 -4.80 -4.88
C HIS A 79 -8.84 -5.90 -4.11
N SER A 80 -10.13 -6.04 -4.37
CA SER A 80 -11.00 -7.07 -3.80
C SER A 80 -11.60 -7.89 -4.94
N ALA A 81 -11.83 -9.17 -4.70
CA ALA A 81 -12.44 -10.04 -5.70
C ALA A 81 -13.85 -9.54 -6.11
N PRO A 82 -14.26 -9.78 -7.37
CA PRO A 82 -15.62 -9.55 -7.83
C PRO A 82 -16.60 -10.44 -7.06
N TYR A 83 -17.89 -10.08 -7.03
CA TYR A 83 -18.91 -10.77 -6.20
C TYR A 83 -18.92 -12.31 -6.31
N ARG A 84 -18.63 -12.85 -7.50
CA ARG A 84 -18.46 -14.28 -7.73
C ARG A 84 -17.05 -14.55 -8.27
N PRO A 85 -16.05 -14.78 -7.40
CA PRO A 85 -14.71 -15.10 -7.87
C PRO A 85 -14.65 -16.50 -8.47
N SER A 86 -13.93 -16.64 -9.58
CA SER A 86 -13.45 -17.94 -10.07
C SER A 86 -11.99 -18.10 -9.65
N GLY A 87 -11.71 -19.00 -8.71
CA GLY A 87 -10.35 -19.27 -8.23
C GLY A 87 -9.96 -18.56 -6.92
N ALA A 88 -8.72 -18.78 -6.49
CA ALA A 88 -8.18 -18.18 -5.29
C ALA A 88 -7.86 -16.70 -5.54
N PHE A 89 -8.38 -15.81 -4.69
CA PHE A 89 -8.05 -14.39 -4.70
C PHE A 89 -7.70 -13.98 -3.27
N HIS A 90 -6.65 -13.17 -3.12
CA HIS A 90 -6.28 -12.57 -1.86
C HIS A 90 -6.38 -11.06 -2.02
N TRP A 91 -7.35 -10.45 -1.34
CA TRP A 91 -7.50 -9.00 -1.40
C TRP A 91 -6.25 -8.30 -0.84
N HIS A 92 -5.92 -7.15 -1.38
CA HIS A 92 -4.74 -6.38 -1.00
C HIS A 92 -4.96 -4.90 -1.31
N ALA A 93 -4.04 -4.05 -0.88
CA ALA A 93 -4.05 -2.63 -1.20
C ALA A 93 -2.71 -2.18 -1.78
N HIS A 94 -2.76 -1.34 -2.82
CA HIS A 94 -1.59 -0.66 -3.36
C HIS A 94 -1.52 0.77 -2.84
N ILE A 95 -0.31 1.22 -2.50
CA ILE A 95 0.04 2.64 -2.41
C ILE A 95 0.89 2.98 -3.63
N TRP A 96 0.43 3.95 -4.42
CA TRP A 96 1.13 4.45 -5.61
C TRP A 96 1.54 5.91 -5.41
N PRO A 97 2.80 6.18 -5.05
CA PRO A 97 3.34 7.53 -4.96
C PRO A 97 3.33 8.23 -6.33
N LYS A 98 3.01 9.52 -6.35
CA LYS A 98 2.94 10.34 -7.58
C LYS A 98 4.20 11.17 -7.74
N ILE A 99 5.32 10.50 -8.00
CA ILE A 99 6.65 11.11 -8.16
C ILE A 99 7.14 11.18 -9.61
N THR A 100 6.48 10.47 -10.52
CA THR A 100 6.76 10.51 -11.96
C THR A 100 5.50 10.85 -12.74
N THR A 101 5.69 11.34 -13.95
CA THR A 101 4.62 11.62 -14.91
C THR A 101 4.71 10.60 -16.04
N LEU A 102 3.57 10.02 -16.42
CA LEU A 102 3.51 9.11 -17.57
C LEU A 102 3.74 9.89 -18.87
N ALA A 103 4.58 9.35 -19.75
CA ALA A 103 4.88 9.93 -21.04
C ALA A 103 4.24 9.11 -22.18
N GLY A 104 4.57 9.48 -23.43
CA GLY A 104 3.99 8.84 -24.61
C GLY A 104 4.27 7.33 -24.70
N PHE A 105 5.37 6.85 -24.13
CA PHE A 105 5.68 5.42 -24.10
C PHE A 105 4.70 4.65 -23.20
N GLU A 106 4.56 5.07 -21.94
CA GLU A 106 3.69 4.40 -20.98
C GLU A 106 2.22 4.51 -21.41
N LEU A 107 1.81 5.69 -21.91
CA LEU A 107 0.45 5.92 -22.41
C LEU A 107 0.14 5.08 -23.66
N GLY A 108 1.11 4.93 -24.56
CA GLY A 108 0.94 4.19 -25.81
C GLY A 108 1.00 2.67 -25.65
N THR A 109 1.78 2.18 -24.67
CA THR A 109 2.06 0.74 -24.52
C THR A 109 1.40 0.10 -23.30
N GLY A 110 1.04 0.89 -22.28
CA GLY A 110 0.63 0.37 -20.97
C GLY A 110 1.78 -0.23 -20.15
N VAL A 111 3.02 -0.17 -20.63
CA VAL A 111 4.21 -0.64 -19.91
C VAL A 111 4.81 0.52 -19.14
N PHE A 112 4.95 0.36 -17.82
CA PHE A 112 5.49 1.38 -16.94
C PHE A 112 7.01 1.30 -16.84
N ILE A 113 7.67 2.44 -16.76
CA ILE A 113 9.11 2.55 -16.51
C ILE A 113 9.32 2.93 -15.05
N ASN A 114 9.89 2.01 -14.28
CA ASN A 114 10.27 2.26 -12.89
C ASN A 114 11.79 2.53 -12.80
N ILE A 115 12.14 3.72 -12.28
CA ILE A 115 13.53 4.18 -12.14
C ILE A 115 14.16 3.82 -10.77
N VAL A 116 13.39 3.25 -9.84
CA VAL A 116 13.89 2.77 -8.54
C VAL A 116 13.57 1.28 -8.40
N PRO A 117 14.58 0.40 -8.36
CA PRO A 117 14.36 -1.02 -8.10
C PRO A 117 13.59 -1.26 -6.79
N PRO A 118 12.66 -2.22 -6.74
CA PRO A 118 11.85 -2.46 -5.54
C PRO A 118 12.69 -2.86 -4.31
N GLU A 119 13.82 -3.54 -4.51
CA GLU A 119 14.77 -3.87 -3.44
C GLU A 119 15.36 -2.60 -2.81
N GLN A 120 15.78 -1.65 -3.63
CA GLN A 120 16.30 -0.36 -3.16
C GLN A 120 15.20 0.46 -2.49
N ALA A 121 13.99 0.51 -3.06
CA ALA A 121 12.86 1.20 -2.45
C ALA A 121 12.54 0.64 -1.05
N ALA A 122 12.52 -0.68 -0.90
CA ALA A 122 12.25 -1.33 0.38
C ALA A 122 13.35 -1.11 1.42
N GLU A 123 14.61 -1.10 1.00
CA GLU A 123 15.74 -0.73 1.88
C GLU A 123 15.58 0.71 2.39
N GLU A 124 15.35 1.66 1.49
CA GLU A 124 15.23 3.08 1.83
C GLU A 124 14.00 3.39 2.70
N LEU A 125 12.87 2.71 2.47
CA LEU A 125 11.66 2.84 3.29
C LEU A 125 11.82 2.21 4.68
N ARG A 126 12.62 1.15 4.82
CA ARG A 126 12.95 0.54 6.13
C ARG A 126 13.92 1.36 6.94
N ALA A 127 14.86 2.05 6.28
CA ALA A 127 15.87 2.86 6.94
C ALA A 127 15.28 4.05 7.72
N VAL A 128 14.04 4.43 7.42
CA VAL A 128 13.34 5.51 8.12
C VAL A 128 12.36 4.94 9.16
N SER A 129 12.46 5.43 10.41
CA SER A 129 11.61 4.97 11.51
C SER A 129 10.25 5.67 11.47
N PRO A 130 9.10 4.97 11.40
CA PRO A 130 7.79 5.62 11.29
C PRO A 130 7.62 6.68 12.38
N ALA A 131 7.44 7.95 11.98
CA ALA A 131 7.28 9.05 12.92
C ALA A 131 6.12 8.76 13.87
N SER A 132 6.23 9.27 15.10
CA SER A 132 5.15 9.26 16.08
C SER A 132 3.82 9.67 15.42
N PRO A 133 2.71 9.01 15.80
CA PRO A 133 1.48 9.07 15.03
C PRO A 133 0.98 10.51 14.85
N VAL A 134 0.92 10.99 13.60
CA VAL A 134 0.19 12.23 13.26
C VAL A 134 -1.24 12.06 13.73
N PRO A 135 -1.77 12.86 14.66
CA PRO A 135 -3.15 12.70 15.12
C PRO A 135 -4.10 12.72 13.93
N VAL A 136 -4.90 11.66 13.77
CA VAL A 136 -5.98 11.66 12.80
C VAL A 136 -6.99 12.67 13.32
N ALA A 137 -7.11 13.81 12.64
CA ALA A 137 -8.15 14.78 12.97
C ALA A 137 -9.51 14.07 12.90
N ALA A 138 -10.30 14.17 13.97
CA ALA A 138 -11.65 13.62 13.99
C ALA A 138 -12.43 14.16 12.77
N PRO A 139 -13.28 13.34 12.12
CA PRO A 139 -14.10 13.82 11.03
C PRO A 139 -14.91 15.03 11.52
N SER A 140 -14.76 16.17 10.85
CA SER A 140 -15.59 17.34 11.11
C SER A 140 -17.05 16.95 10.92
N ALA A 141 -17.90 17.32 11.89
CA ALA A 141 -19.33 17.02 11.85
C ALA A 141 -19.95 17.41 10.50
N PRO A 142 -20.87 16.60 9.94
CA PRO A 142 -21.52 16.94 8.69
C PRO A 142 -22.25 18.29 8.82
N ALA A 143 -22.10 19.14 7.80
CA ALA A 143 -22.81 20.42 7.74
C ALA A 143 -24.34 20.18 7.85
N PRO A 144 -25.08 21.03 8.58
CA PRO A 144 -26.53 20.87 8.70
C PRO A 144 -27.20 20.98 7.33
N ALA A 145 -28.18 20.10 7.08
CA ALA A 145 -28.94 20.10 5.84
C ALA A 145 -29.70 21.43 5.64
N PRO A 146 -29.81 21.95 4.41
CA PRO A 146 -30.59 23.15 4.14
C PRO A 146 -32.08 22.89 4.39
N THR A 147 -32.72 23.80 5.14
CA THR A 147 -34.17 23.89 5.39
C THR A 147 -34.98 24.25 4.16
#